data_AF-W6V2Y5-F1
#
_entry.id   AF-W6V2Y5-F1
#
_cell.length_a   1.000
_cell.length_b   1.000
_cell.length_c   1.000
_cell.angle_alpha   90.00
_cell.angle_beta   90.00
_cell.angle_gamma   90.00
#
_symmetry.space_group_name_H-M   'P 1'
#
loop_
_entity.id
_entity.type
_entity.pdbx_description
1 polymer ?
#
loop_
_entity_poly.entity_id
_entity_poly.type
_entity_poly.pdbx_seq_one_letter_code
_entity_poly.pdbx_strand_id
1 'polypeptide(L)'
;MVRTTVMQARYDSPISAISSICTCESCINDYLYVYEKRNVAGLLSLPVSSAEVSKEVGEDFYFWLQQNIHIVWIGTFYRLFVYPTNLAWRLQPFDSPSEVPSNNCIWGVTESAKVRFTCTDCRKVWTSISALASFALCVELEGGQPRWNLWFSLHGQTCSNCVALGCAPKPHYGTWYPHEVFRVMKNVHCKIEKEVLSQMKN
;
A
#
# COMPACT_ATOMS: atom_id res chain seq x y z
N MET A 1 5.46 -24.05 -10.67
CA MET A 1 6.44 -23.64 -9.65
C MET A 1 6.24 -22.14 -9.42
N VAL A 2 5.44 -21.76 -8.42
CA VAL A 2 5.11 -20.35 -8.15
C VAL A 2 6.35 -19.70 -7.55
N ARG A 3 6.94 -18.71 -8.24
CA ARG A 3 8.05 -17.91 -7.71
C ARG A 3 7.54 -17.13 -6.51
N THR A 4 7.95 -17.51 -5.30
CA THR A 4 7.83 -16.70 -4.09
C THR A 4 8.70 -15.46 -4.23
N THR A 5 8.10 -14.32 -4.50
CA THR A 5 8.80 -13.03 -4.40
C THR A 5 8.77 -12.61 -2.93
N VAL A 6 9.86 -12.89 -2.22
CA VAL A 6 10.06 -12.40 -0.85
C VAL A 6 10.26 -10.89 -0.96
N MET A 7 9.35 -10.10 -0.38
CA MET A 7 9.59 -8.66 -0.22
C MET A 7 10.84 -8.47 0.63
N GLN A 8 11.84 -7.77 0.09
CA GLN A 8 13.04 -7.41 0.83
C GLN A 8 12.66 -6.57 2.05
N ALA A 9 13.40 -6.78 3.15
CA ALA A 9 13.17 -6.04 4.38
C ALA A 9 13.31 -4.53 4.09
N ARG A 10 12.25 -3.76 4.35
CA ARG A 10 12.32 -2.30 4.36
C ARG A 10 13.27 -1.92 5.48
N TYR A 11 14.49 -1.50 5.13
CA TYR A 11 15.40 -0.90 6.09
C TYR A 11 14.68 0.31 6.72
N ASP A 12 14.66 0.33 8.06
CA ASP A 12 14.22 1.47 8.89
C ASP A 12 12.71 1.69 9.12
N SER A 13 11.92 0.63 9.35
CA SER A 13 10.66 0.78 10.10
C SER A 13 10.89 0.61 11.62
N PRO A 14 10.32 1.45 12.51
CA PRO A 14 10.35 1.23 13.96
C PRO A 14 9.47 0.06 14.41
N ILE A 15 8.75 -0.57 13.48
CA ILE A 15 8.10 -1.86 13.66
C ILE A 15 9.22 -2.91 13.54
N SER A 16 9.52 -3.59 14.64
CA SER A 16 10.44 -4.74 14.70
C SER A 16 10.35 -5.55 13.41
N ALA A 17 11.50 -5.75 12.74
CA ALA A 17 11.67 -6.45 11.46
C ALA A 17 10.36 -7.06 10.98
N ILE A 18 9.57 -6.28 10.22
CA ILE A 18 8.32 -6.80 9.63
C ILE A 18 8.72 -8.09 8.96
N SER A 19 8.26 -9.22 9.50
CA SER A 19 8.38 -10.53 8.87
C SER A 19 8.01 -10.31 7.42
N SER A 20 8.97 -10.52 6.50
CA SER A 20 8.83 -10.24 5.08
C SER A 20 7.40 -10.54 4.63
N ILE A 21 6.66 -9.52 4.16
CA ILE A 21 5.24 -9.68 3.81
C ILE A 21 5.18 -10.82 2.78
N CYS A 22 4.47 -11.87 3.15
CA CYS A 22 4.38 -13.08 2.34
C CYS A 22 3.25 -12.89 1.34
N THR A 23 3.56 -12.92 0.05
CA THR A 23 2.60 -12.74 -1.04
C THR A 23 2.21 -14.07 -1.71
N CYS A 24 2.52 -15.20 -1.07
CA CYS A 24 2.01 -16.49 -1.55
C CYS A 24 0.50 -16.60 -1.32
N GLU A 25 -0.15 -17.48 -2.07
CA GLU A 25 -1.62 -17.64 -2.04
C GLU A 25 -2.16 -17.91 -0.63
N SER A 26 -1.49 -18.79 0.13
CA SER A 26 -1.87 -19.08 1.52
C SER A 26 -1.83 -17.83 2.40
N CYS A 27 -0.72 -17.08 2.35
CA CYS A 27 -0.56 -15.87 3.16
C CYS A 27 -1.59 -14.80 2.78
N ILE A 28 -1.86 -14.63 1.50
CA ILE A 28 -2.90 -13.71 1.02
C ILE A 28 -4.26 -14.13 1.58
N ASN A 29 -4.62 -15.41 1.49
CA ASN A 29 -5.90 -15.91 1.99
C ASN A 29 -6.03 -15.69 3.51
N ASP A 30 -4.96 -15.87 4.28
CA ASP A 30 -4.96 -15.59 5.72
C ASP A 30 -5.20 -14.09 6.01
N TYR A 31 -4.56 -13.20 5.26
CA TYR A 31 -4.79 -11.76 5.39
C TYR A 31 -6.22 -11.37 5.02
N LEU A 32 -6.77 -11.95 3.95
CA LEU A 32 -8.15 -11.71 3.52
C LEU A 32 -9.15 -12.21 4.56
N TYR A 33 -8.93 -13.40 5.12
CA TYR A 33 -9.76 -13.93 6.19
C TYR A 33 -9.83 -12.95 7.37
N VAL A 34 -8.69 -12.39 7.79
CA VAL A 34 -8.69 -11.40 8.88
C VAL A 34 -9.40 -10.11 8.48
N TYR A 35 -9.15 -9.62 7.27
CA TYR A 35 -9.77 -8.40 6.73
C TYR A 35 -11.30 -8.50 6.71
N GLU A 36 -11.83 -9.63 6.26
CA GLU A 36 -13.27 -9.89 6.17
C GLU A 36 -13.89 -10.18 7.54
N LYS A 37 -13.30 -11.09 8.32
CA LYS A 37 -13.82 -11.48 9.64
C LYS A 37 -13.94 -10.30 10.60
N ARG A 38 -13.02 -9.34 10.51
CA ARG A 38 -13.01 -8.13 11.33
C ARG A 38 -13.79 -6.96 10.69
N ASN A 39 -14.46 -7.17 9.56
CA ASN A 39 -15.17 -6.14 8.78
C ASN A 39 -14.34 -4.86 8.57
N VAL A 40 -13.05 -5.01 8.26
CA VAL A 40 -12.10 -3.88 8.19
C VAL A 40 -12.58 -2.82 7.21
N ALA A 41 -13.04 -3.24 6.04
CA ALA A 41 -13.55 -2.32 5.02
C ALA A 41 -14.78 -1.52 5.49
N GLY A 42 -15.74 -2.18 6.17
CA GLY A 42 -16.92 -1.49 6.69
C GLY A 42 -16.51 -0.40 7.67
N LEU A 43 -15.62 -0.74 8.60
CA LEU A 43 -15.10 0.17 9.62
C LEU A 43 -14.30 1.35 9.02
N LEU A 44 -13.44 1.09 8.03
CA LEU A 44 -12.63 2.14 7.40
C LEU A 44 -13.40 2.97 6.36
N SER A 45 -14.60 2.55 5.97
CA SER A 45 -15.47 3.28 5.03
C SER A 45 -16.38 4.32 5.70
N LEU A 46 -16.42 4.36 7.03
CA LEU A 46 -17.23 5.31 7.79
C LEU A 46 -16.70 6.75 7.60
N PRO A 47 -17.58 7.76 7.54
CA PRO A 47 -17.23 9.14 7.19
C PRO A 47 -16.45 9.93 8.27
N VAL A 48 -15.78 9.24 9.19
CA VAL A 48 -15.29 9.82 10.45
C VAL A 48 -13.80 10.16 10.36
N SER A 49 -13.36 11.20 11.08
CA SER A 49 -11.96 11.60 11.08
C SER A 49 -11.08 10.53 11.75
N SER A 50 -9.77 10.52 11.45
CA SER A 50 -8.83 9.50 11.95
C SER A 50 -8.86 9.23 13.46
N ALA A 51 -9.17 10.26 14.27
CA ALA A 51 -9.23 10.18 15.73
C ALA A 51 -10.57 9.66 16.27
N GLU A 52 -11.60 9.69 15.43
CA GLU A 52 -12.93 9.18 15.74
C GLU A 52 -13.07 7.73 15.23
N VAL A 53 -12.45 7.41 14.08
CA VAL A 53 -12.31 6.03 13.61
C VAL A 53 -11.60 5.18 14.66
N SER A 54 -10.52 5.67 15.30
CA SER A 54 -9.85 4.92 16.37
C SER A 54 -10.75 4.70 17.60
N LYS A 55 -11.68 5.61 17.90
CA LYS A 55 -12.64 5.47 19.01
C LYS A 55 -13.75 4.46 18.69
N GLU A 56 -14.23 4.43 17.45
CA GLU A 56 -15.29 3.50 17.01
C GLU A 56 -14.77 2.07 16.76
N VAL A 57 -13.55 1.97 16.22
CA VAL A 57 -12.87 0.70 15.90
C VAL A 57 -12.21 0.09 17.13
N GLY A 58 -11.99 0.90 18.18
CA GLY A 58 -11.18 0.57 19.35
C GLY A 58 -9.70 0.86 19.10
N GLU A 59 -9.07 1.62 20.00
CA GLU A 59 -7.69 2.09 19.84
C GLU A 59 -6.70 0.92 19.68
N ASP A 60 -6.92 -0.19 20.40
CA ASP A 60 -6.10 -1.40 20.32
C ASP A 60 -6.17 -2.06 18.94
N PHE A 61 -7.36 -2.16 18.34
CA PHE A 61 -7.53 -2.79 17.04
C PHE A 61 -7.00 -1.89 15.92
N TYR A 62 -7.21 -0.58 16.02
CA TYR A 62 -6.66 0.38 15.07
C TYR A 62 -5.12 0.39 15.09
N PHE A 63 -4.52 0.36 16.29
CA PHE A 63 -3.07 0.23 16.45
C PHE A 63 -2.56 -1.10 15.91
N TRP A 64 -3.27 -2.20 16.16
CA TRP A 64 -2.95 -3.51 15.59
C TRP A 64 -2.97 -3.50 14.05
N LEU A 65 -3.95 -2.84 13.42
CA LEU A 65 -3.99 -2.66 11.97
C LEU A 65 -2.81 -1.82 11.46
N GLN A 66 -2.40 -0.81 12.23
CA GLN A 66 -1.23 0.00 11.90
C GLN A 66 0.08 -0.82 11.95
N GLN A 67 0.19 -1.76 12.89
CA GLN A 67 1.31 -2.72 12.94
C GLN A 67 1.23 -3.78 11.83
N ASN A 68 0.02 -4.13 11.40
CA ASN A 68 -0.25 -5.14 10.36
C ASN A 68 -0.80 -4.51 9.08
N ILE A 69 -0.23 -3.36 8.68
CA ILE A 69 -0.80 -2.50 7.63
C ILE A 69 -0.90 -3.20 6.26
N HIS A 70 -0.11 -4.25 6.04
CA HIS A 70 -0.17 -5.09 4.85
C HIS A 70 -1.55 -5.74 4.66
N ILE A 71 -2.24 -6.10 5.75
CA ILE A 71 -3.62 -6.61 5.72
C ILE A 71 -4.57 -5.56 5.11
N VAL A 72 -4.38 -4.29 5.47
CA VAL A 72 -5.21 -3.19 4.94
C VAL A 72 -4.93 -2.97 3.46
N TRP A 73 -3.65 -2.96 3.04
CA TRP A 73 -3.29 -2.83 1.62
C TRP A 73 -3.85 -3.97 0.76
N ILE A 74 -3.59 -5.22 1.16
CA ILE A 74 -3.98 -6.43 0.41
C ILE A 74 -5.51 -6.59 0.42
N GLY A 75 -6.14 -6.49 1.59
CA GLY A 75 -7.59 -6.65 1.71
C GLY A 75 -8.37 -5.55 0.97
N THR A 76 -7.89 -4.30 1.02
CA THR A 76 -8.53 -3.21 0.26
C THR A 76 -8.32 -3.38 -1.24
N PHE A 77 -7.12 -3.79 -1.68
CA PHE A 77 -6.87 -4.13 -3.07
C PHE A 77 -7.82 -5.24 -3.54
N TYR A 78 -7.91 -6.34 -2.81
CA TYR A 78 -8.73 -7.49 -3.20
C TYR A 78 -10.21 -7.10 -3.28
N ARG A 79 -10.72 -6.38 -2.28
CA ARG A 79 -12.11 -5.91 -2.26
C ARG A 79 -12.46 -4.99 -3.44
N LEU A 80 -11.52 -4.15 -3.87
CA LEU A 80 -11.77 -3.18 -4.94
C LEU A 80 -11.52 -3.76 -6.34
N PHE A 81 -10.41 -4.45 -6.53
CA PHE A 81 -9.94 -4.87 -7.87
C PHE A 81 -10.29 -6.33 -8.21
N VAL A 82 -10.21 -7.22 -7.22
CA VAL A 82 -10.36 -8.67 -7.45
C VAL A 82 -11.81 -9.08 -7.28
N TYR A 83 -12.38 -8.93 -6.08
CA TYR A 83 -13.72 -9.41 -5.73
C TYR A 83 -14.83 -8.96 -6.71
N PRO A 84 -14.88 -7.70 -7.18
CA PRO A 84 -15.97 -7.27 -8.06
C PRO A 84 -15.81 -7.71 -9.52
N THR A 85 -14.68 -8.32 -9.88
CA THR A 85 -14.32 -8.60 -11.28
C THR A 85 -13.88 -10.05 -11.49
N ASN A 86 -13.97 -10.54 -12.73
CA ASN A 86 -13.39 -11.82 -13.12
C ASN A 86 -11.97 -11.66 -13.70
N LEU A 87 -11.31 -10.52 -13.46
CA LEU A 87 -10.00 -10.20 -14.02
C LEU A 87 -8.89 -10.72 -13.12
N ALA A 88 -7.82 -11.21 -13.73
CA ALA A 88 -6.63 -11.68 -13.01
C ALA A 88 -5.77 -10.50 -12.55
N TRP A 89 -6.02 -10.00 -11.34
CA TRP A 89 -5.30 -8.88 -10.73
C TRP A 89 -4.18 -9.33 -9.79
N ARG A 90 -3.06 -8.59 -9.77
CA ARG A 90 -1.98 -8.72 -8.78
C ARG A 90 -1.52 -7.35 -8.29
N LEU A 91 -1.27 -7.25 -6.99
CA LEU A 91 -0.64 -6.10 -6.36
C LEU A 91 0.84 -6.42 -6.14
N GLN A 92 1.74 -5.58 -6.65
CA GLN A 92 3.19 -5.84 -6.58
C GLN A 92 3.95 -4.62 -6.03
N PRO A 93 4.78 -4.78 -5.00
CA PRO A 93 5.65 -3.71 -4.55
C PRO A 93 6.85 -3.54 -5.51
N PHE A 94 7.39 -2.32 -5.57
CA PHE A 94 8.72 -2.07 -6.16
C PHE A 94 9.48 -1.04 -5.32
N ASP A 95 10.81 -1.17 -5.30
CA ASP A 95 11.71 -0.25 -4.60
C ASP A 95 12.38 0.73 -5.59
N SER A 96 12.58 0.30 -6.83
CA SER A 96 13.11 1.11 -7.93
C SER A 96 12.16 1.10 -9.13
N PRO A 97 11.96 2.26 -9.81
CA PRO A 97 11.21 2.31 -11.06
C PRO A 97 11.74 1.37 -12.15
N SER A 98 13.02 0.97 -12.09
CA SER A 98 13.62 0.02 -13.03
C SER A 98 13.08 -1.42 -12.90
N GLU A 99 12.42 -1.76 -11.78
CA GLU A 99 11.79 -3.07 -11.60
C GLU A 99 10.43 -3.16 -12.32
N VAL A 100 9.82 -2.01 -12.60
CA VAL A 100 8.51 -1.94 -13.25
C VAL A 100 8.69 -2.20 -14.76
N PRO A 101 8.00 -3.18 -15.35
CA PRO A 101 8.14 -3.50 -16.77
C PRO A 101 7.64 -2.35 -17.68
N SER A 102 8.52 -1.45 -18.10
CA SER A 102 8.15 -0.22 -18.83
C SER A 102 7.29 -0.44 -20.07
N ASN A 103 7.48 -1.55 -20.77
CA ASN A 103 6.91 -1.75 -22.11
C ASN A 103 5.42 -2.10 -22.10
N ASN A 104 4.87 -2.51 -20.94
CA ASN A 104 3.50 -3.00 -20.82
C ASN A 104 2.66 -2.18 -19.83
N CYS A 105 3.19 -1.04 -19.36
CA CYS A 105 2.48 -0.16 -18.44
C CYS A 105 1.63 0.84 -19.21
N ILE A 106 0.35 0.89 -18.88
CA ILE A 106 -0.67 1.67 -19.60
C ILE A 106 -1.19 2.85 -18.79
N TRP A 107 -0.88 2.90 -17.49
CA TRP A 107 -1.35 3.95 -16.59
C TRP A 107 -0.45 4.08 -15.37
N GLY A 108 -0.42 5.27 -14.76
CA GLY A 108 0.28 5.49 -13.50
C GLY A 108 -0.18 6.77 -12.80
N VAL A 109 -0.05 6.79 -11.47
CA VAL A 109 -0.38 7.94 -10.64
C VAL A 109 0.49 8.00 -9.41
N THR A 110 0.62 9.17 -8.80
CA THR A 110 1.14 9.32 -7.45
C THR A 110 0.09 9.97 -6.57
N GLU A 111 -0.24 9.34 -5.45
CA GLU A 111 -1.16 9.86 -4.43
C GLU A 111 -0.40 10.36 -3.21
N SER A 112 -0.85 11.47 -2.64
CA SER A 112 -0.36 11.95 -1.35
C SER A 112 -1.16 11.35 -0.20
N ALA A 113 -0.49 11.19 0.94
CA ALA A 113 -1.08 10.67 2.17
C ALA A 113 -0.49 11.29 3.43
N LYS A 114 -1.30 11.25 4.49
CA LYS A 114 -0.88 11.48 5.85
C LYS A 114 -0.15 10.26 6.38
N VAL A 115 1.12 10.39 6.74
CA VAL A 115 1.97 9.28 7.20
C VAL A 115 2.87 9.77 8.33
N ARG A 116 3.07 8.93 9.35
CA ARG A 116 3.98 9.20 10.46
C ARG A 116 5.36 8.63 10.18
N PHE A 117 6.40 9.43 10.31
CA PHE A 117 7.78 9.01 10.16
C PHE A 117 8.51 9.05 11.49
N THR A 118 9.45 8.14 11.67
CA THR A 118 10.37 8.10 12.82
C THR A 118 11.78 7.98 12.29
N CYS A 119 12.63 8.96 12.55
CA CYS A 119 14.03 8.89 12.20
C CYS A 119 14.71 7.84 13.08
N THR A 120 15.37 6.86 12.46
CA THR A 120 16.09 5.80 13.20
C THR A 120 17.38 6.32 13.83
N ASP A 121 17.95 7.41 13.29
CA ASP A 121 19.21 7.97 13.76
C ASP A 121 19.02 8.95 14.94
N CYS A 122 18.17 9.98 14.77
CA CYS A 122 17.96 11.01 15.80
C CYS A 122 16.66 10.87 16.61
N ARG A 123 15.86 9.83 16.35
CA ARG A 123 14.57 9.56 17.02
C ARG A 123 13.49 10.64 16.84
N LYS A 124 13.74 11.68 16.04
CA LYS A 124 12.72 12.67 15.68
C LYS A 124 11.53 11.97 15.01
N VAL A 125 10.34 12.29 15.49
CA VAL A 125 9.08 11.89 14.87
C VAL A 125 8.47 13.08 14.17
N TRP A 126 7.92 12.88 12.97
CA TRP A 126 7.11 13.87 12.28
C TRP A 126 5.94 13.22 11.56
N THR A 127 4.89 13.98 11.29
CA THR A 127 3.80 13.56 10.41
C THR A 127 3.85 14.39 9.16
N SER A 128 3.92 13.74 8.00
CA SER A 128 3.79 14.37 6.70
C SER A 128 2.36 14.22 6.21
N ILE A 129 1.79 15.25 5.59
CA ILE A 129 0.53 15.18 4.83
C ILE A 129 0.78 15.05 3.31
N SER A 130 2.05 14.96 2.93
CA SER A 130 2.54 14.90 1.54
C SER A 130 3.45 13.69 1.32
N ALA A 131 3.31 12.64 2.13
CA ALA A 131 3.98 11.37 1.86
C ALA A 131 3.40 10.77 0.57
N LEU A 132 4.25 10.17 -0.27
CA LEU A 132 3.87 9.77 -1.61
C LEU A 132 3.73 8.24 -1.70
N ALA A 133 2.69 7.80 -2.40
CA ALA A 133 2.55 6.44 -2.92
C ALA A 133 2.40 6.50 -4.42
N SER A 134 3.32 5.89 -5.16
CA SER A 134 3.26 5.80 -6.62
C SER A 134 2.69 4.46 -7.04
N PHE A 135 1.89 4.49 -8.11
CA PHE A 135 1.26 3.32 -8.69
C PHE A 135 1.51 3.29 -10.19
N ALA A 136 1.71 2.10 -10.74
CA ALA A 136 1.77 1.86 -12.17
C ALA A 136 0.93 0.62 -12.50
N LEU A 137 0.08 0.72 -13.52
CA LEU A 137 -0.72 -0.40 -13.99
C LEU A 137 -0.10 -0.94 -15.26
N CYS A 138 0.28 -2.21 -15.22
CA CYS A 138 0.89 -2.90 -16.35
C CYS A 138 0.11 -4.18 -16.65
N VAL A 139 -0.11 -4.44 -17.93
CA VAL A 139 -0.93 -5.57 -18.38
C VAL A 139 -0.04 -6.57 -19.10
N GLU A 140 0.05 -7.78 -18.56
CA GLU A 140 0.80 -8.89 -19.15
C GLU A 140 -0.16 -9.91 -19.73
N LEU A 141 0.28 -10.67 -20.74
CA LEU A 141 -0.47 -11.79 -21.27
C LEU A 141 0.08 -13.10 -20.68
N GLU A 142 -0.73 -13.81 -19.90
CA GLU A 142 -0.41 -15.14 -19.38
C GLU A 142 -1.39 -16.15 -19.98
N GLY A 143 -0.88 -17.09 -20.78
CA GLY A 143 -1.73 -18.06 -21.48
C GLY A 143 -2.77 -17.41 -22.43
N GLY A 144 -2.46 -16.24 -22.98
CA GLY A 144 -3.38 -15.47 -23.84
C GLY A 144 -4.46 -14.67 -23.10
N GLN A 145 -4.48 -14.72 -21.75
CA GLN A 145 -5.40 -13.93 -20.93
C GLN A 145 -4.69 -12.71 -20.31
N PRO A 146 -5.36 -11.55 -20.22
CA PRO A 146 -4.77 -10.36 -19.62
C PRO A 146 -4.66 -10.52 -18.10
N ARG A 147 -3.47 -10.23 -17.60
CA ARG A 147 -3.13 -10.19 -16.19
C ARG A 147 -2.74 -8.78 -15.82
N TRP A 148 -3.49 -8.22 -14.89
CA TRP A 148 -3.39 -6.82 -14.48
C TRP A 148 -2.47 -6.74 -13.26
N ASN A 149 -1.29 -6.18 -13.44
CA ASN A 149 -0.32 -5.99 -12.37
C ASN A 149 -0.35 -4.51 -11.95
N LEU A 150 -0.88 -4.25 -10.75
CA LEU A 150 -0.80 -2.95 -10.10
C LEU A 150 0.48 -2.90 -9.26
N TRP A 151 1.49 -2.24 -9.81
CA TRP A 151 2.75 -1.97 -9.14
C TRP A 151 2.58 -0.79 -8.20
N PHE A 152 3.19 -0.84 -7.01
CA PHE A 152 3.16 0.28 -6.07
C PHE A 152 4.50 0.46 -5.33
N SER A 153 4.81 1.71 -5.00
CA SER A 153 5.95 2.05 -4.15
C SER A 153 5.55 3.12 -3.13
N LEU A 154 6.04 2.96 -1.90
CA LEU A 154 5.78 3.88 -0.79
C LEU A 154 7.05 4.66 -0.50
N HIS A 155 7.03 5.96 -0.79
CA HIS A 155 8.22 6.80 -0.76
C HIS A 155 8.63 7.12 0.67
N GLY A 156 9.93 7.01 0.94
CA GLY A 156 10.53 7.49 2.18
C GLY A 156 10.70 9.02 2.18
N GLN A 157 10.90 9.58 3.36
CA GLN A 157 11.27 10.99 3.52
C GLN A 157 12.56 11.13 4.32
N THR A 158 13.36 12.14 3.98
CA THR A 158 14.62 12.43 4.68
C THR A 158 14.35 13.20 5.98
N CYS A 159 15.12 12.90 7.02
CA CYS A 159 14.98 13.61 8.29
C CYS A 159 15.65 14.99 8.21
N SER A 160 14.87 16.07 8.36
CA SER A 160 15.41 17.44 8.32
C SER A 160 16.43 17.75 9.41
N ASN A 161 16.34 17.13 10.59
CA ASN A 161 17.33 17.32 11.64
C ASN A 161 18.67 16.68 11.28
N CYS A 162 18.67 15.46 10.76
CA CYS A 162 19.90 14.78 10.35
C CYS A 162 20.59 15.51 9.19
N VAL A 163 19.82 15.99 8.22
CA VAL A 163 20.35 16.81 7.12
C VAL A 163 20.99 18.10 7.66
N ALA A 164 20.34 18.79 8.60
CA ALA A 164 20.89 19.99 9.22
C ALA A 164 22.18 19.73 10.02
N LEU A 165 22.37 18.51 10.54
CA LEU A 165 23.59 18.07 11.23
C LEU A 165 24.69 17.58 10.28
N GLY A 166 24.48 17.66 8.96
CA GLY A 166 25.46 17.26 7.94
C GLY A 166 25.51 15.75 7.66
N CYS A 167 24.53 14.97 8.16
CA CYS A 167 24.42 13.57 7.79
C CYS A 167 24.01 13.40 6.32
N ALA A 168 24.49 12.35 5.66
CA ALA A 168 24.05 12.01 4.32
C ALA A 168 22.52 11.80 4.27
N PRO A 169 21.80 12.35 3.27
CA PRO A 169 20.36 12.17 3.16
C PRO A 169 20.00 10.69 3.05
N LYS A 170 19.20 10.21 4.00
CA LYS A 170 18.72 8.84 4.06
C LYS A 170 17.19 8.84 4.12
N PRO A 171 16.49 8.05 3.29
CA PRO A 171 15.04 7.93 3.37
C PRO A 171 14.64 7.12 4.61
N HIS A 172 13.65 7.61 5.35
CA HIS A 172 12.95 6.85 6.37
C HIS A 172 11.55 6.50 5.85
N TYR A 173 11.12 5.26 6.07
CA TYR A 173 9.80 4.80 5.64
C TYR A 173 8.78 5.02 6.74
N GLY A 174 7.66 5.62 6.37
CA GLY A 174 6.63 5.99 7.33
C GLY A 174 5.72 4.84 7.73
N THR A 175 5.20 4.93 8.95
CA THR A 175 4.08 4.14 9.44
C THR A 175 2.78 4.75 8.92
N TRP A 176 2.08 3.98 8.08
CA TRP A 176 0.82 4.40 7.44
C TRP A 176 -0.37 4.21 8.36
N TYR A 177 -1.34 5.12 8.26
CA TYR A 177 -2.61 4.98 8.96
C TYR A 177 -3.59 4.12 8.14
N PRO A 178 -4.31 3.16 8.75
CA PRO A 178 -5.29 2.32 8.06
C PRO A 178 -6.28 3.07 7.16
N HIS A 179 -6.88 4.17 7.64
CA HIS A 179 -7.82 4.97 6.83
C HIS A 179 -7.16 5.65 5.63
N GLU A 180 -5.89 6.05 5.74
CA GLU A 180 -5.15 6.65 4.61
C GLU A 180 -4.86 5.62 3.52
N VAL A 181 -4.56 4.37 3.91
CA VAL A 181 -4.43 3.26 2.94
C VAL A 181 -5.75 3.04 2.21
N PHE A 182 -6.87 2.97 2.94
CA PHE A 182 -8.18 2.81 2.33
C PHE A 182 -8.52 3.94 1.36
N ARG A 183 -8.29 5.19 1.78
CA ARG A 183 -8.52 6.39 0.96
C ARG A 183 -7.69 6.36 -0.33
N VAL A 184 -6.39 6.12 -0.23
CA VAL A 184 -5.48 6.08 -1.38
C VAL A 184 -5.89 4.97 -2.36
N MET A 185 -6.14 3.75 -1.87
CA MET A 185 -6.53 2.64 -2.74
C MET A 185 -7.88 2.86 -3.42
N LYS A 186 -8.85 3.45 -2.70
CA LYS A 186 -10.15 3.83 -3.28
C LYS A 186 -9.98 4.89 -4.37
N ASN A 187 -9.13 5.90 -4.16
CA ASN A 187 -8.83 6.91 -5.16
C ASN A 187 -8.19 6.31 -6.42
N VAL A 188 -7.17 5.46 -6.24
CA VAL A 188 -6.49 4.74 -7.32
C VAL A 188 -7.48 3.90 -8.12
N HIS A 189 -8.34 3.14 -7.45
CA HIS A 189 -9.39 2.35 -8.09
C HIS A 189 -10.32 3.22 -8.93
N CYS A 190 -10.87 4.30 -8.35
CA CYS A 190 -11.76 5.21 -9.06
C CYS A 190 -11.09 5.87 -10.28
N LYS A 191 -9.79 6.17 -10.23
CA LYS A 191 -9.05 6.71 -11.38
C LYS A 191 -8.88 5.65 -12.46
N ILE A 192 -8.47 4.43 -12.12
CA ILE A 192 -8.35 3.33 -13.09
C ILE A 192 -9.70 3.02 -13.76
N GLU A 193 -10.79 2.98 -13.00
CA GLU A 193 -12.13 2.76 -13.58
C GLU A 193 -12.48 3.83 -14.61
N LYS A 194 -12.23 5.10 -14.28
CA LYS A 194 -12.57 6.24 -15.14
C LYS A 194 -11.64 6.37 -16.34
N GLU A 195 -10.34 6.23 -16.14
CA GLU A 195 -9.32 6.58 -17.13
C GLU A 195 -8.90 5.39 -18.00
N VAL A 196 -9.06 4.16 -17.51
CA VAL A 196 -8.62 2.95 -18.23
C VAL A 196 -9.81 2.09 -18.61
N LEU A 197 -10.57 1.61 -17.62
CA LEU A 197 -11.59 0.58 -17.87
C LEU A 197 -12.82 1.12 -18.61
N SER A 198 -13.19 2.39 -18.40
CA SER A 198 -14.30 3.01 -19.13
C SER A 198 -13.98 3.21 -20.60
N GLN A 199 -12.71 3.49 -20.93
CA GLN A 199 -12.26 3.70 -22.31
C GLN A 199 -12.23 2.41 -23.11
N MET A 200 -12.03 1.26 -22.47
CA MET A 200 -12.02 -0.06 -23.11
C MET A 200 -13.42 -0.62 -23.42
N LYS A 201 -14.48 0.05 -22.96
CA LYS A 201 -15.87 -0.35 -23.26
C LYS A 201 -16.47 0.35 -24.49
N ASN A 202 -15.74 1.33 -25.05
CA ASN A 202 -16.10 2.05 -26.27
C ASN A 202 -15.22 1.57 -27.43
#